data_AF-W4QXF8-F1
#
_entry.id   AF-W4QXF8-F1
#
_cell.length_a   1.000
_cell.length_b   1.000
_cell.length_c   1.000
_cell.angle_alpha   90.00
_cell.angle_beta   90.00
_cell.angle_gamma   90.00
#
_symmetry.space_group_name_H-M   'P 1'
#
loop_
_entity.id
_entity.type
_entity.pdbx_description
1 polymer ?
#
loop_
_entity_poly.entity_id
_entity_poly.type
_entity_poly.pdbx_seq_one_letter_code
_entity_poly.pdbx_strand_id
1 'polypeptide(L)'
;MQQYQTGLSLLFWGLILTFFNFNLNEMSILPNFVGFIIIIFAIKKMVPLSQQIQKLLPWTYIMVVLSFFNWFSPLFDYSITSHNSELSGFNIETPELNFFSLIDTLEIVIGLIFTYFLMNFYISLARASVEERWSELYQRRKRFYMWTHGLMAFLIPLAMLMPQLFVLPMLVIMILVFIATIRVLMTSYRIMKLAEEDKMVFEDMTEMEQFDFEKNKGRVLTVILLYLFVWLLVFLV
;
A
#
# COMPACT_ATOMS: atom_id res chain seq x y z
N MET A 1 4.21 15.78 23.00
CA MET A 1 2.84 15.70 22.46
C MET A 1 2.67 16.42 21.12
N GLN A 2 2.88 17.74 21.04
CA GLN A 2 2.62 18.51 19.80
C GLN A 2 3.35 17.99 18.54
N GLN A 3 4.61 17.57 18.67
CA GLN A 3 5.36 16.97 17.55
C GLN A 3 4.72 15.67 17.04
N TYR A 4 4.12 14.89 17.92
CA TYR A 4 3.46 13.63 17.61
C TYR A 4 2.14 13.85 16.86
N GLN A 5 1.31 14.77 17.35
CA GLN A 5 0.08 15.20 16.67
C GLN A 5 0.38 15.71 15.25
N THR A 6 1.39 16.57 15.13
CA THR A 6 1.85 17.08 13.83
C THR A 6 2.33 15.94 12.93
N GLY A 7 3.08 14.98 13.49
CA GLY A 7 3.54 13.80 12.78
C GLY A 7 2.38 12.94 12.24
N LEU A 8 1.39 12.62 13.07
CA LEU A 8 0.22 11.83 12.65
C LEU A 8 -0.65 12.57 11.62
N SER A 9 -0.77 13.90 11.75
CA SER A 9 -1.47 14.71 10.75
C SER A 9 -0.77 14.65 9.39
N LEU A 10 0.56 14.84 9.37
CA LEU A 10 1.35 14.70 8.14
C LEU A 10 1.28 13.28 7.58
N LEU A 11 1.27 12.26 8.44
CA LEU A 11 1.12 10.86 8.01
C LEU A 11 -0.22 10.63 7.31
N PHE A 12 -1.31 11.14 7.89
CA PHE A 12 -2.65 11.05 7.30
C PHE A 12 -2.73 11.75 5.94
N TRP A 13 -2.25 13.00 5.85
CA TRP A 13 -2.25 13.74 4.59
C TRP A 13 -1.35 13.10 3.55
N GLY A 14 -0.17 12.63 3.93
CA GLY A 14 0.70 11.87 3.04
C GLY A 14 0.01 10.63 2.49
N LEU A 15 -0.72 9.88 3.33
CA LEU A 15 -1.48 8.70 2.90
C LEU A 15 -2.61 9.04 1.93
N ILE A 16 -3.33 10.14 2.15
CA ILE A 16 -4.35 10.63 1.20
C ILE A 16 -3.70 10.85 -0.17
N LEU A 17 -2.56 11.56 -0.20
CA LEU A 17 -1.87 11.86 -1.45
C LEU A 17 -1.32 10.60 -2.13
N THR A 18 -0.87 9.60 -1.39
CA THR A 18 -0.40 8.33 -1.99
C THR A 18 -1.53 7.44 -2.49
N PHE A 19 -2.70 7.47 -1.85
CA PHE A 19 -3.79 6.54 -2.16
C PHE A 19 -4.79 7.10 -3.17
N PHE A 20 -4.92 8.42 -3.25
CA PHE A 20 -5.72 9.08 -4.26
C PHE A 20 -4.81 9.67 -5.33
N ASN A 21 -4.63 8.90 -6.39
CA ASN A 21 -3.91 9.37 -7.56
C ASN A 21 -4.83 10.29 -8.38
N PHE A 22 -4.40 11.54 -8.58
CA PHE A 22 -5.13 12.52 -9.40
C PHE A 22 -4.51 12.58 -10.79
N ASN A 23 -5.00 11.73 -11.68
CA ASN A 23 -4.56 11.68 -13.08
C ASN A 23 -5.35 12.69 -13.93
N LEU A 24 -4.64 13.51 -14.70
CA LEU A 24 -5.20 14.24 -15.85
C LEU A 24 -4.61 13.63 -17.11
N ASN A 25 -5.45 12.96 -17.90
CA ASN A 25 -5.02 12.10 -19.00
C ASN A 25 -4.05 11.00 -18.49
N GLU A 26 -2.86 10.90 -19.07
CA GLU A 26 -1.84 9.90 -18.75
C GLU A 26 -0.86 10.35 -17.65
N MET A 27 -0.89 11.63 -17.26
CA MET A 27 0.02 12.15 -16.22
C MET A 27 -0.71 12.46 -14.92
N SER A 28 -0.12 12.01 -13.81
CA SER A 28 -0.56 12.40 -12.47
C SER A 28 -0.14 13.83 -12.16
N ILE A 29 -1.11 14.70 -11.81
CA ILE A 29 -0.83 16.07 -11.35
C ILE A 29 -0.10 16.03 -10.01
N LEU A 30 -0.46 15.06 -9.17
CA LEU A 30 0.05 14.93 -7.82
C LEU A 30 0.71 13.56 -7.67
N PRO A 31 2.03 13.48 -7.92
CA PRO A 31 2.72 12.20 -7.94
C PRO A 31 2.72 11.54 -6.56
N ASN A 32 2.50 10.22 -6.53
CA ASN A 32 2.49 9.45 -5.29
C ASN A 32 3.78 9.59 -4.48
N PHE A 33 4.94 9.78 -5.14
CA PHE A 33 6.22 9.97 -4.46
C PHE A 33 6.22 11.21 -3.54
N VAL A 34 5.45 12.26 -3.87
CA VAL A 34 5.31 13.45 -3.02
C VAL A 34 4.60 13.08 -1.71
N GLY A 35 3.55 12.26 -1.79
CA GLY A 35 2.87 11.71 -0.62
C GLY A 35 3.82 10.90 0.27
N PHE A 36 4.66 10.03 -0.32
CA PHE A 36 5.66 9.28 0.43
C PHE A 36 6.75 10.16 1.06
N ILE A 37 7.16 11.26 0.42
CA ILE A 37 8.07 12.24 1.02
C ILE A 37 7.45 12.88 2.27
N ILE A 38 6.16 13.25 2.22
CA ILE A 38 5.43 13.77 3.39
C ILE A 38 5.38 12.71 4.51
N ILE A 39 5.16 11.44 4.16
CA ILE A 39 5.20 10.33 5.11
C ILE A 39 6.59 10.19 5.75
N ILE A 40 7.70 10.38 5.01
CA ILE A 40 9.04 10.37 5.61
C ILE A 40 9.20 11.48 6.65
N PHE A 41 8.73 12.71 6.35
CA PHE A 41 8.76 13.82 7.30
C PHE A 41 7.89 13.53 8.54
N ALA A 42 6.72 12.92 8.33
CA ALA A 42 5.84 12.48 9.40
C ALA A 42 6.54 11.47 10.32
N ILE A 43 7.13 10.41 9.74
CA ILE A 43 7.85 9.38 10.48
C ILE A 43 9.01 9.99 11.26
N LYS A 44 9.87 10.81 10.63
CA LYS A 44 11.00 11.46 11.30
C LYS A 44 10.59 12.32 12.50
N LYS A 45 9.42 12.97 12.45
CA LYS A 45 8.88 13.72 13.60
C LYS A 45 8.41 12.81 14.75
N MET A 46 7.99 11.58 14.46
CA MET A 46 7.50 10.61 15.45
C MET A 46 8.57 9.63 15.95
N VAL A 47 9.68 9.45 15.24
CA VAL A 47 10.79 8.54 15.61
C VAL A 47 11.28 8.71 17.05
N PRO A 48 11.46 9.94 17.60
CA PRO A 48 11.90 10.10 18.98
C PRO A 48 10.94 9.50 20.03
N LEU A 49 9.71 9.18 19.63
CA LEU A 49 8.63 8.76 20.53
C LEU A 49 8.23 7.29 20.34
N SER A 50 8.63 6.64 19.24
CA SER A 50 8.33 5.22 19.02
C SER A 50 9.33 4.57 18.08
N GLN A 51 10.04 3.54 18.52
CA GLN A 51 10.94 2.76 17.66
C GLN A 51 10.18 1.95 16.60
N GLN A 52 8.90 1.61 16.84
CA GLN A 52 8.11 0.83 15.89
C GLN A 52 7.91 1.58 14.57
N ILE A 53 7.70 2.90 14.63
CA ILE A 53 7.49 3.71 13.43
C ILE A 53 8.77 3.86 12.60
N GLN A 54 9.95 3.74 13.22
CA GLN A 54 11.23 3.78 12.54
C GLN A 54 11.36 2.64 11.51
N LYS A 55 10.71 1.49 11.76
CA LYS A 55 10.69 0.34 10.84
C LYS A 55 10.01 0.67 9.50
N LEU A 56 9.17 1.70 9.42
CA LEU A 56 8.54 2.13 8.16
C LEU A 56 9.49 2.91 7.25
N LEU A 57 10.53 3.56 7.77
CA LEU A 57 11.44 4.39 6.98
C LEU A 57 12.04 3.69 5.76
N PRO A 58 12.68 2.50 5.88
CA PRO A 58 13.30 1.85 4.71
C PRO A 58 12.27 1.57 3.61
N TRP A 59 11.09 1.07 3.98
CA TRP A 59 10.02 0.80 3.02
C TRP A 59 9.48 2.08 2.37
N THR A 60 9.39 3.17 3.14
CA THR A 60 8.92 4.46 2.61
C THR A 60 9.93 5.04 1.61
N TYR A 61 11.24 4.94 1.88
CA TYR A 61 12.27 5.36 0.91
C TYR A 61 12.21 4.53 -0.37
N ILE A 62 12.03 3.21 -0.27
CA ILE A 62 11.85 2.34 -1.44
C ILE A 62 10.61 2.78 -2.23
N MET A 63 9.49 3.04 -1.57
CA MET A 63 8.28 3.54 -2.23
C MET A 63 8.51 4.88 -2.93
N VAL A 64 9.24 5.84 -2.34
CA VAL A 64 9.59 7.09 -3.03
C VAL A 64 10.30 6.81 -4.35
N VAL A 65 11.29 5.92 -4.35
CA VAL A 65 12.06 5.59 -5.55
C VAL A 65 11.18 4.88 -6.58
N LEU A 66 10.41 3.87 -6.18
CA LEU A 66 9.52 3.14 -7.08
C LEU A 66 8.45 4.05 -7.69
N SER A 67 7.73 4.82 -6.86
CA SER A 67 6.71 5.75 -7.33
C SER A 67 7.30 6.88 -8.20
N PHE A 68 8.56 7.26 -7.98
CA PHE A 68 9.25 8.21 -8.85
C PHE A 68 9.49 7.59 -10.24
N PHE A 69 10.04 6.38 -10.32
CA PHE A 69 10.20 5.69 -11.60
C PHE A 69 8.87 5.45 -12.31
N ASN A 70 7.84 5.08 -11.57
CA ASN A 70 6.50 4.87 -12.12
C ASN A 70 5.93 6.17 -12.70
N TRP A 71 6.09 7.31 -12.02
CA TRP A 71 5.63 8.60 -12.55
C TRP A 71 6.31 9.00 -13.87
N PHE A 72 7.55 8.57 -14.09
CA PHE A 72 8.26 8.81 -15.35
C PHE A 72 7.99 7.76 -16.44
N SER A 73 7.36 6.62 -16.12
CA SER A 73 7.12 5.55 -17.08
C SER A 73 6.39 6.01 -18.36
N PRO A 74 5.38 6.91 -18.30
CA PRO A 74 4.69 7.36 -19.52
C PRO A 74 5.57 8.15 -20.48
N LEU A 75 6.68 8.73 -19.99
CA LEU A 75 7.64 9.46 -20.84
C LEU A 75 8.58 8.53 -21.60
N PHE A 76 8.71 7.28 -21.15
CA PHE A 76 9.57 6.26 -21.75
C PHE A 76 8.80 5.22 -22.57
N ASP A 77 7.48 5.12 -22.38
CA ASP A 77 6.59 4.37 -23.27
C ASP A 77 6.49 5.09 -24.63
N TYR A 78 7.50 4.85 -25.46
CA TYR A 78 7.63 5.36 -26.82
C TYR A 78 7.18 4.33 -27.87
N SER A 79 6.36 3.34 -27.51
CA SER A 79 5.66 2.43 -28.45
C SER A 79 4.31 3.05 -28.83
N ILE A 80 4.22 3.83 -29.91
CA ILE A 80 4.00 3.36 -31.29
C ILE A 80 2.90 2.28 -31.34
N THR A 81 1.67 2.74 -31.59
CA THR A 81 0.51 1.99 -32.11
C THR A 81 -0.14 1.00 -31.14
N SER A 82 -1.07 1.52 -30.33
CA SER A 82 -2.17 0.75 -29.74
C SER A 82 -2.89 -0.07 -30.82
N HIS A 83 -2.66 -1.38 -30.87
CA HIS A 83 -3.62 -2.30 -31.48
C HIS A 83 -4.84 -2.34 -30.57
N ASN A 84 -5.74 -1.38 -30.76
CA ASN A 84 -7.07 -1.39 -30.17
C ASN A 84 -7.78 -2.65 -30.68
N SER A 85 -7.75 -3.71 -29.88
CA SER A 85 -8.65 -4.84 -30.10
C SER A 85 -10.03 -4.38 -29.63
N GLU A 86 -10.79 -3.81 -30.57
CA GLU A 86 -12.21 -3.48 -30.38
C GLU A 86 -13.03 -4.77 -30.27
N LEU A 87 -12.86 -5.52 -29.18
CA LEU A 87 -13.81 -6.54 -28.79
C LEU A 87 -14.67 -5.96 -27.67
N SER A 88 -15.93 -5.66 -27.99
CA SER A 88 -17.02 -5.40 -27.04
C SER A 88 -17.11 -4.03 -26.34
N GLY A 89 -16.69 -2.93 -26.97
CA GLY A 89 -16.95 -1.57 -26.46
C GLY A 89 -16.24 -1.22 -25.13
N PHE A 90 -15.44 -2.15 -24.62
CA PHE A 90 -14.49 -1.97 -23.52
C PHE A 90 -13.09 -2.10 -24.12
N ASN A 91 -12.45 -0.97 -24.39
CA ASN A 91 -11.02 -0.95 -24.70
C ASN A 91 -10.27 -1.25 -23.40
N ILE A 92 -9.90 -2.51 -23.20
CA ILE A 92 -9.00 -2.91 -22.11
C ILE A 92 -7.61 -2.97 -22.74
N GLU A 93 -6.80 -1.96 -22.49
CA GLU A 93 -5.38 -1.99 -22.81
C GLU A 93 -4.74 -3.12 -22.00
N THR A 94 -4.29 -4.17 -22.69
CA THR A 94 -3.51 -5.23 -22.04
C THR A 94 -2.12 -4.67 -21.76
N PRO A 95 -1.63 -4.70 -20.51
CA PRO A 95 -0.30 -4.19 -20.21
C PRO A 95 0.75 -4.99 -20.99
N GLU A 96 1.56 -4.31 -21.78
CA GLU A 96 2.73 -4.93 -22.41
C GLU A 96 3.72 -5.35 -21.32
N LEU A 97 4.36 -6.50 -21.49
CA LEU A 97 5.38 -7.02 -20.56
C LEU A 97 6.68 -6.22 -20.69
N ASN A 98 6.64 -4.96 -20.28
CA ASN A 98 7.78 -4.05 -20.27
C ASN A 98 8.43 -4.04 -18.89
N PHE A 99 9.69 -3.59 -18.81
CA PHE A 99 10.43 -3.45 -17.54
C PHE A 99 9.65 -2.65 -16.49
N PHE A 100 8.82 -1.70 -16.92
CA PHE A 100 7.94 -0.91 -16.05
C PHE A 100 6.87 -1.75 -15.33
N SER A 101 6.33 -2.81 -15.94
CA SER A 101 5.35 -3.68 -15.29
C SER A 101 5.91 -4.46 -14.08
N LEU A 102 7.22 -4.74 -14.10
CA LEU A 102 7.94 -5.28 -12.94
C LEU A 102 8.06 -4.25 -11.81
N ILE A 103 8.26 -2.97 -12.15
CA ILE A 103 8.32 -1.88 -11.17
C ILE A 103 6.97 -1.72 -10.49
N ASP A 104 5.86 -1.70 -11.25
CA ASP A 104 4.50 -1.63 -10.70
C ASP A 104 4.20 -2.79 -9.75
N THR A 105 4.60 -3.99 -10.16
CA THR A 105 4.48 -5.20 -9.35
C THR A 105 5.24 -5.09 -8.03
N LEU A 106 6.49 -4.62 -8.09
CA LEU A 106 7.29 -4.37 -6.89
C LEU A 106 6.66 -3.29 -6.01
N GLU A 107 6.11 -2.23 -6.60
CA GLU A 107 5.42 -1.17 -5.87
C GLU A 107 4.22 -1.71 -5.09
N ILE A 108 3.43 -2.61 -5.68
CA ILE A 108 2.31 -3.29 -4.99
C ILE A 108 2.81 -4.11 -3.80
N VAL A 109 3.86 -4.91 -3.99
CA VAL A 109 4.41 -5.79 -2.93
C VAL A 109 5.00 -4.96 -1.79
N ILE A 110 5.79 -3.93 -2.11
CA ILE A 110 6.37 -3.04 -1.09
C ILE A 110 5.28 -2.21 -0.42
N GLY A 111 4.27 -1.75 -1.15
CA GLY A 111 3.11 -1.04 -0.61
C GLY A 111 2.30 -1.88 0.37
N LEU A 112 2.15 -3.18 0.10
CA LEU A 112 1.58 -4.16 1.03
C LEU A 112 2.40 -4.27 2.33
N ILE A 113 3.72 -4.39 2.21
CA ILE A 113 4.63 -4.47 3.37
C ILE A 113 4.58 -3.18 4.19
N PHE A 114 4.66 -2.02 3.52
CA PHE A 114 4.55 -0.71 4.15
C PHE A 114 3.24 -0.57 4.93
N THR A 115 2.10 -0.87 4.29
CA THR A 115 0.77 -0.73 4.91
C THR A 115 0.59 -1.72 6.05
N TYR A 116 1.18 -2.92 5.94
CA TYR A 116 1.20 -3.90 7.03
C TYR A 116 1.89 -3.34 8.29
N PHE A 117 3.09 -2.79 8.16
CA PHE A 117 3.81 -2.18 9.27
C PHE A 117 3.08 -0.95 9.84
N LEU A 118 2.51 -0.13 8.96
CA LEU A 118 1.69 1.02 9.33
C LEU A 118 0.47 0.61 10.18
N MET A 119 -0.26 -0.41 9.74
CA MET A 119 -1.43 -0.90 10.48
C MET A 119 -1.03 -1.54 11.82
N ASN A 120 0.11 -2.22 11.90
CA ASN A 120 0.63 -2.70 13.18
C ASN A 120 0.94 -1.56 14.15
N PHE A 121 1.55 -0.49 13.65
CA PHE A 121 1.75 0.73 14.42
C PHE A 121 0.41 1.33 14.89
N TYR A 122 -0.60 1.47 14.03
CA TYR A 122 -1.92 1.94 14.47
C TYR A 122 -2.60 1.04 15.50
N ILE A 123 -2.42 -0.28 15.40
CA ILE A 123 -2.93 -1.24 16.38
C ILE A 123 -2.24 -1.07 17.73
N SER A 124 -0.92 -0.86 17.76
CA SER A 124 -0.19 -0.65 19.03
C SER A 124 -0.60 0.66 19.69
N LEU A 125 -0.79 1.73 18.92
CA LEU A 125 -1.34 2.99 19.43
C LEU A 125 -2.76 2.83 19.99
N ALA A 126 -3.62 2.09 19.29
CA ALA A 126 -4.99 1.86 19.75
C ALA A 126 -5.03 1.05 21.06
N ARG A 127 -4.14 0.06 21.22
CA ARG A 127 -4.01 -0.74 22.46
C ARG A 127 -3.54 0.09 23.66
N ALA A 128 -2.64 1.03 23.43
CA ALA A 128 -2.15 1.94 24.47
C ALA A 128 -3.15 3.08 24.80
N SER A 129 -4.17 3.28 23.95
CA SER A 129 -5.19 4.30 24.18
C SER A 129 -6.33 3.80 25.07
N VAL A 130 -7.14 4.73 25.59
CA VAL A 130 -8.39 4.43 26.33
C VAL A 130 -9.38 3.59 25.51
N GLU A 131 -9.19 3.54 24.20
CA GLU A 131 -10.10 2.98 23.20
C GLU A 131 -9.67 1.59 22.70
N GLU A 132 -9.30 0.68 23.61
CA GLU A 132 -8.78 -0.67 23.29
C GLU A 132 -9.66 -1.45 22.30
N ARG A 133 -10.99 -1.28 22.35
CA ARG A 133 -11.96 -1.91 21.41
C ARG A 133 -11.66 -1.61 19.93
N TRP A 134 -11.02 -0.48 19.63
CA TRP A 134 -10.64 -0.14 18.26
C TRP A 134 -9.48 -0.97 17.74
N SER A 135 -8.64 -1.52 18.62
CA SER A 135 -7.52 -2.37 18.22
C SER A 135 -8.02 -3.63 17.47
N GLU A 136 -9.10 -4.26 17.93
CA GLU A 136 -9.72 -5.40 17.25
C GLU A 136 -10.27 -5.02 15.88
N LEU A 137 -10.92 -3.86 15.78
CA LEU A 137 -11.44 -3.34 14.51
C LEU A 137 -10.29 -3.09 13.53
N TYR A 138 -9.18 -2.53 13.98
CA TYR A 138 -8.00 -2.27 13.16
C TYR A 138 -7.33 -3.57 12.72
N GLN A 139 -7.29 -4.61 13.56
CA GLN A 139 -6.84 -5.93 13.13
C GLN A 139 -7.71 -6.52 12.01
N ARG A 140 -9.04 -6.38 12.12
CA ARG A 140 -9.98 -6.84 11.06
C ARG A 140 -9.75 -6.07 9.76
N ARG A 141 -9.59 -4.75 9.83
CA ARG A 141 -9.28 -3.88 8.67
C ARG A 141 -7.94 -4.25 8.03
N LYS A 142 -6.90 -4.48 8.84
CA LYS A 142 -5.60 -4.95 8.38
C LYS A 142 -5.73 -6.26 7.61
N ARG A 143 -6.39 -7.27 8.18
CA ARG A 143 -6.61 -8.56 7.49
C ARG A 143 -7.36 -8.39 6.17
N PHE A 144 -8.41 -7.58 6.16
CA PHE A 144 -9.19 -7.30 4.95
C PHE A 144 -8.33 -6.65 3.87
N TYR A 145 -7.51 -5.66 4.22
CA TYR A 145 -6.57 -5.02 3.29
C TYR A 145 -5.55 -6.01 2.72
N MET A 146 -4.89 -6.80 3.57
CA MET A 146 -3.90 -7.79 3.13
C MET A 146 -4.50 -8.84 2.20
N TRP A 147 -5.71 -9.32 2.50
CA TRP A 147 -6.40 -10.30 1.64
C TRP A 147 -6.79 -9.72 0.29
N THR A 148 -7.39 -8.52 0.26
CA THR A 148 -7.86 -7.90 -0.98
C THR A 148 -6.71 -7.52 -1.91
N HIS A 149 -5.66 -6.88 -1.37
CA HIS A 149 -4.49 -6.51 -2.17
C HIS A 149 -3.61 -7.71 -2.52
N GLY A 150 -3.48 -8.69 -1.63
CA GLY A 150 -2.77 -9.94 -1.95
C GLY A 150 -3.47 -10.74 -3.05
N LEU A 151 -4.81 -10.80 -3.02
CA LEU A 151 -5.59 -11.43 -4.08
C LEU A 151 -5.49 -10.65 -5.39
N MET A 152 -5.56 -9.32 -5.35
CA MET A 152 -5.36 -8.46 -6.52
C MET A 152 -3.99 -8.70 -7.15
N ALA A 153 -2.92 -8.69 -6.34
CA ALA A 153 -1.56 -8.95 -6.82
C ALA A 153 -1.50 -10.27 -7.60
N PHE A 154 -2.11 -11.33 -7.07
CA PHE A 154 -2.15 -12.65 -7.71
C PHE A 154 -3.04 -12.70 -8.97
N LEU A 155 -4.15 -11.95 -8.99
CA LEU A 155 -5.06 -11.92 -10.13
C LEU A 155 -4.51 -11.15 -11.33
N ILE A 156 -3.66 -10.14 -11.12
CA ILE A 156 -3.05 -9.36 -12.22
C ILE A 156 -2.34 -10.26 -13.26
N PRO A 157 -1.35 -11.08 -12.90
CA PRO A 157 -0.66 -11.92 -13.89
C PRO A 157 -1.57 -13.00 -14.50
N LEU A 158 -2.56 -13.51 -13.74
CA LEU A 158 -3.56 -14.43 -14.28
C LEU A 158 -4.47 -13.77 -15.33
N ALA A 159 -4.86 -12.51 -15.09
CA ALA A 159 -5.64 -11.73 -16.04
C ALA A 159 -4.86 -11.42 -17.32
N MET A 160 -3.53 -11.35 -17.27
CA MET A 160 -2.69 -11.22 -18.47
C MET A 160 -2.73 -12.49 -19.33
N LEU A 161 -2.74 -13.69 -18.71
CA LEU A 161 -2.80 -14.96 -19.45
C LEU A 161 -4.17 -15.24 -20.08
N MET A 162 -5.25 -14.86 -19.40
CA MET A 162 -6.63 -15.16 -19.84
C MET A 162 -7.58 -13.98 -19.62
N PRO A 163 -7.38 -12.84 -20.32
CA PRO A 163 -8.06 -11.58 -20.00
C PRO A 163 -9.59 -11.70 -19.99
N GLN A 164 -10.17 -12.42 -20.96
CA GLN A 164 -11.62 -12.59 -21.09
C GLN A 164 -12.28 -13.25 -19.88
N LEU A 165 -11.59 -14.18 -19.20
CA LEU A 165 -12.14 -14.88 -18.03
C LEU A 165 -12.08 -14.05 -16.75
N PHE A 166 -11.16 -13.09 -16.68
CA PHE A 166 -10.85 -12.37 -15.45
C PHE A 166 -11.37 -10.92 -15.39
N VAL A 167 -11.98 -10.38 -16.45
CA VAL A 167 -12.53 -9.01 -16.46
C VAL A 167 -13.49 -8.76 -15.28
N LEU A 168 -14.51 -9.60 -15.12
CA LEU A 168 -15.56 -9.41 -14.10
C LEU A 168 -15.01 -9.64 -12.67
N PRO A 169 -14.24 -10.71 -12.39
CA PRO A 169 -13.53 -10.86 -11.12
C PRO A 169 -12.60 -9.68 -10.78
N MET A 170 -11.85 -9.16 -11.77
CA MET A 170 -10.95 -8.02 -11.60
C MET A 170 -11.72 -6.76 -11.19
N LEU A 171 -12.86 -6.48 -11.82
CA LEU A 171 -13.70 -5.34 -11.44
C LEU A 171 -14.18 -5.45 -9.98
N VAL A 172 -14.64 -6.64 -9.57
CA VAL A 172 -15.09 -6.88 -8.19
C VAL A 172 -13.95 -6.68 -7.19
N ILE A 173 -12.77 -7.25 -7.46
CA ILE A 173 -11.64 -7.11 -6.54
C ILE A 173 -11.11 -5.66 -6.49
N MET A 174 -11.15 -4.91 -7.59
CA MET A 174 -10.79 -3.49 -7.62
C MET A 174 -11.70 -2.66 -6.69
N ILE A 175 -13.01 -2.90 -6.71
CA ILE A 175 -13.94 -2.24 -5.78
C ILE A 175 -13.61 -2.60 -4.32
N LEU A 176 -13.31 -3.88 -4.04
CA LEU A 176 -12.94 -4.32 -2.69
C LEU A 176 -11.62 -3.72 -2.21
N VAL A 177 -10.63 -3.61 -3.11
CA VAL A 177 -9.34 -2.93 -2.88
C VAL A 177 -9.58 -1.47 -2.53
N PHE A 178 -10.39 -0.76 -3.32
CA PHE A 178 -10.75 0.62 -3.04
C PHE A 178 -11.38 0.78 -1.65
N ILE A 179 -12.38 -0.05 -1.32
CA ILE A 179 -13.01 -0.05 0.02
C ILE A 179 -11.99 -0.33 1.12
N ALA A 180 -11.04 -1.25 0.90
CA ALA A 180 -9.98 -1.57 1.86
C ALA A 180 -9.07 -0.36 2.10
N THR A 181 -8.67 0.35 1.05
CA THR A 181 -7.85 1.56 1.12
C THR A 181 -8.54 2.68 1.89
N ILE A 182 -9.83 2.93 1.62
CA ILE A 182 -10.64 3.89 2.39
C ILE A 182 -10.67 3.52 3.88
N ARG A 183 -10.79 2.22 4.22
CA ARG A 183 -10.76 1.76 5.62
C ARG A 183 -9.41 1.98 6.31
N VAL A 184 -8.30 1.89 5.59
CA VAL A 184 -6.97 2.24 6.11
C VAL A 184 -6.89 3.75 6.39
N LEU A 185 -7.37 4.59 5.47
CA LEU A 185 -7.42 6.05 5.66
C LEU A 185 -8.29 6.45 6.85
N MET A 186 -9.48 5.86 6.99
CA MET A 186 -10.33 6.10 8.16
C MET A 186 -9.65 5.70 9.48
N THR A 187 -8.78 4.68 9.45
CA THR A 187 -7.99 4.26 10.62
C THR A 187 -6.93 5.30 10.95
N SER A 188 -6.19 5.78 9.94
CA SER A 188 -5.22 6.86 10.10
C SER A 188 -5.85 8.15 10.63
N TYR A 189 -6.99 8.56 10.07
CA TYR A 189 -7.75 9.73 10.53
C TYR A 189 -8.19 9.60 11.99
N ARG A 190 -8.69 8.43 12.39
CA ARG A 190 -9.13 8.21 13.78
C ARG A 190 -7.96 8.29 14.75
N ILE A 191 -6.81 7.70 14.41
CA ILE A 191 -5.60 7.78 15.23
C ILE A 191 -5.11 9.24 15.34
N MET A 192 -5.11 9.99 14.24
CA MET A 192 -4.79 11.42 14.25
C MET A 192 -5.72 12.18 15.21
N LYS A 193 -7.03 11.96 15.10
CA LYS A 193 -8.02 12.62 15.98
C LYS A 193 -7.88 12.23 17.45
N LEU A 194 -7.57 10.97 17.75
CA LEU A 194 -7.28 10.54 19.13
C LEU A 194 -6.04 11.23 19.70
N ALA A 195 -5.08 11.58 18.86
CA ALA A 195 -3.89 12.33 19.26
C ALA A 195 -4.23 13.77 19.60
N GLU A 196 -5.08 14.41 18.78
CA GLU A 196 -5.55 15.79 18.96
C GLU A 196 -6.41 15.94 20.23
N GLU A 197 -7.20 14.92 20.57
CA GLU A 197 -8.03 14.88 21.76
C GLU A 197 -7.24 14.53 23.05
N ASP A 198 -5.91 14.38 22.98
CA ASP A 198 -5.02 13.94 24.08
C ASP A 198 -5.48 12.64 24.77
N LYS A 199 -6.19 11.78 24.04
CA LYS A 199 -6.71 10.48 24.55
C LYS A 199 -5.73 9.32 24.39
N MET A 200 -4.52 9.59 23.90
CA MET A 200 -3.46 8.60 23.78
C MET A 200 -2.54 8.66 25.00
N VAL A 201 -2.47 7.55 25.72
CA VAL A 201 -1.49 7.35 26.79
C VAL A 201 -0.27 6.71 26.15
N PHE A 202 0.85 7.43 26.14
CA PHE A 202 2.13 6.89 25.69
C PHE A 202 2.78 6.17 26.86
N GLU A 203 2.30 4.97 27.18
CA GLU A 203 3.13 4.04 27.95
C GLU A 203 4.34 3.64 27.11
N ASP A 204 5.47 3.42 27.77
CA ASP A 204 6.75 3.06 27.14
C ASP A 204 6.56 1.82 26.24
N MET A 205 6.34 2.02 24.94
CA MET A 205 5.98 0.96 23.99
C MET A 205 7.17 0.08 23.60
N THR A 206 8.23 0.09 24.40
CA THR A 206 9.49 -0.64 24.19
C THR A 206 9.31 -2.16 24.29
N GLU A 207 8.27 -2.64 24.98
CA GLU A 207 8.05 -4.09 25.20
C GLU A 207 7.03 -4.74 24.25
N MET A 208 6.31 -3.99 23.41
CA MET A 208 5.28 -4.59 22.56
C MET A 208 5.86 -5.36 21.36
N GLU A 209 5.77 -6.69 21.47
CA GLU A 209 5.87 -7.75 20.45
C GLU A 209 6.95 -7.48 19.39
N GLN A 210 8.18 -7.93 19.68
CA GLN A 210 9.07 -8.38 18.61
C GLN A 210 8.31 -9.40 17.78
N PHE A 211 7.92 -8.96 16.59
CA PHE A 211 7.11 -9.71 15.65
C PHE A 211 7.69 -11.13 15.49
N ASP A 212 6.80 -12.12 15.55
CA ASP A 212 7.03 -13.53 15.23
C ASP A 212 7.28 -13.70 13.70
N PHE A 213 8.02 -12.76 13.09
CA PHE A 213 8.46 -12.80 11.69
C PHE A 213 9.16 -14.12 11.45
N GLU A 214 10.05 -14.50 12.37
CA GLU A 214 10.76 -15.77 12.38
C GLU A 214 9.78 -16.95 12.21
N LYS A 215 8.70 -17.01 12.99
CA LYS A 215 7.72 -18.10 12.91
C LYS A 215 6.89 -18.10 11.63
N ASN A 216 6.64 -16.94 11.03
CA ASN A 216 5.85 -16.84 9.79
C ASN A 216 6.70 -16.66 8.53
N LYS A 217 8.03 -16.58 8.64
CA LYS A 217 8.97 -16.32 7.55
C LYS A 217 8.81 -17.33 6.42
N GLY A 218 8.65 -18.61 6.78
CA GLY A 218 8.42 -19.68 5.81
C GLY A 218 7.16 -19.44 4.97
N ARG A 219 6.03 -19.09 5.61
CA ARG A 219 4.76 -18.83 4.90
C ARG A 219 4.85 -17.61 3.99
N VAL A 220 5.47 -16.53 4.47
CA VAL A 220 5.67 -15.32 3.65
C VAL A 220 6.57 -15.63 2.45
N LEU A 221 7.66 -16.36 2.64
CA LEU A 221 8.54 -16.78 1.55
C LEU A 221 7.82 -17.66 0.53
N THR A 222 6.99 -18.61 0.98
CA THR A 222 6.19 -19.45 0.07
C THR A 222 5.22 -18.62 -0.77
N VAL A 223 4.55 -17.64 -0.18
CA VAL A 223 3.64 -16.75 -0.92
C VAL A 223 4.41 -15.91 -1.95
N ILE A 224 5.58 -15.38 -1.59
CA ILE A 224 6.45 -14.63 -2.52
C ILE A 224 6.94 -15.53 -3.65
N LEU A 225 7.39 -16.75 -3.36
CA LEU A 225 7.86 -17.69 -4.38
C LEU A 225 6.74 -18.11 -5.33
N LEU A 226 5.55 -18.38 -4.80
CA LEU A 226 4.38 -18.72 -5.60
C LEU A 226 3.99 -17.55 -6.50
N TYR A 227 4.04 -16.32 -5.98
CA TYR A 227 3.82 -15.10 -6.74
C TYR A 227 4.82 -14.92 -7.88
N LEU A 228 6.11 -15.06 -7.60
CA LEU A 228 7.18 -14.99 -8.60
C LEU A 228 7.06 -16.09 -9.65
N PHE A 229 6.62 -17.28 -9.26
CA PHE A 229 6.38 -18.38 -10.19
C PHE A 229 5.24 -18.06 -11.17
N VAL A 230 4.14 -17.46 -10.71
CA VAL A 230 3.07 -17.02 -11.62
C VAL A 230 3.57 -15.97 -12.59
N TRP A 231 4.35 -15.00 -12.14
CA TRP A 231 4.98 -14.01 -13.04
C TRP A 231 5.93 -14.66 -14.05
N LEU A 232 6.73 -15.64 -13.62
CA LEU A 232 7.63 -16.37 -14.53
C LEU A 232 6.85 -17.11 -15.62
N LEU A 233 5.67 -17.66 -15.31
CA LEU A 233 4.79 -18.25 -16.34
C LEU A 233 4.30 -17.19 -17.32
N VAL A 234 3.94 -15.99 -16.85
CA VAL A 234 3.54 -14.88 -17.74
C VAL A 234 4.68 -14.49 -18.70
N PHE A 235 5.93 -14.47 -18.24
CA PHE A 235 7.09 -14.17 -19.11
C PHE A 235 7.44 -15.27 -20.11
N LEU A 236 6.98 -16.50 -19.92
CA LEU A 236 7.28 -17.62 -20.81
C LEU A 236 6.25 -17.80 -21.94
N VAL A 237 5.07 -17.20 -21.80
CA VAL A 237 3.96 -17.27 -22.77
C VAL A 237 4.06 -16.07 -23.72
#